data_AF-A0A352B8B6-F1
#
_entry.id   AF-A0A352B8B6-F1
#
_cell.length_a   1.000
_cell.length_b   1.000
_cell.length_c   1.000
_cell.angle_alpha   90.00
_cell.angle_beta   90.00
_cell.angle_gamma   90.00
#
_symmetry.space_group_name_H-M   'P 1'
#
loop_
_entity.id
_entity.type
_entity.pdbx_description
1 polymer ?
#
loop_
_entity_poly.entity_id
_entity_poly.type
_entity_poly.pdbx_seq_one_letter_code
_entity_poly.pdbx_strand_id
1 'polypeptide(L)'
;MKVARFSFKNIFLGVICFSILAVSCTTIPDTVPDSDREIVQQAQNAVEKGDYRLARWYYEKLLENYGENPAIYIEGNYEIAHLSIKKKKYEDALPRLEEILLIYDNVAPGMLPGAFKKMAENDLAKIPQKKIDEIHEKAKAEEQARVEAELKKKQEEEARMIEEAVNTAAEDFEWTEDENPEDSEANLQSE
;
A
#
# COMPACT_ATOMS: atom_id res chain seq x y z
N MET A 1 -21.45 -72.59 -20.72
CA MET A 1 -21.62 -71.20 -21.17
C MET A 1 -21.67 -70.30 -19.94
N LYS A 2 -20.68 -69.41 -19.74
CA LYS A 2 -20.64 -68.44 -18.63
C LYS A 2 -21.04 -67.07 -19.18
N VAL A 3 -22.16 -66.54 -18.71
CA VAL A 3 -22.57 -65.15 -18.97
C VAL A 3 -21.75 -64.22 -18.07
N ALA A 4 -21.06 -63.26 -18.68
CA ALA A 4 -20.32 -62.23 -17.97
C ALA A 4 -21.29 -61.28 -17.28
N ARG A 5 -21.18 -61.15 -15.95
CA ARG A 5 -21.90 -60.13 -15.18
C ARG A 5 -21.11 -58.83 -15.29
N PHE A 6 -21.60 -57.92 -16.14
CA PHE A 6 -21.06 -56.57 -16.24
C PHE A 6 -21.48 -55.79 -14.98
N SER A 7 -20.52 -55.48 -14.10
CA SER A 7 -20.80 -54.74 -12.86
C SER A 7 -21.04 -53.27 -13.17
N PHE A 8 -22.28 -52.82 -12.92
CA PHE A 8 -22.81 -51.47 -13.15
C PHE A 8 -22.15 -50.35 -12.30
N LYS A 9 -21.07 -50.66 -11.57
CA LYS A 9 -20.55 -49.81 -10.49
C LYS A 9 -19.53 -48.77 -10.94
N ASN A 10 -19.04 -48.83 -12.17
CA ASN A 10 -17.89 -48.03 -12.63
C ASN A 10 -18.18 -47.05 -13.79
N ILE A 11 -19.42 -46.88 -14.23
CA ILE A 11 -19.77 -45.91 -15.29
C ILE A 11 -20.21 -44.55 -14.72
N PHE A 12 -20.56 -44.48 -13.43
CA PHE A 12 -20.90 -43.22 -12.75
C PHE A 12 -19.67 -42.43 -12.22
N LEU A 13 -18.46 -42.98 -12.36
CA LEU A 13 -17.23 -42.38 -11.82
C LEU A 13 -16.49 -41.47 -12.83
N GLY A 14 -16.94 -41.39 -14.09
CA GLY A 14 -16.18 -40.73 -15.17
C GLY A 14 -16.72 -39.40 -15.72
N VAL A 15 -17.98 -39.02 -15.43
CA VAL A 15 -18.64 -37.88 -16.14
C VAL A 15 -18.93 -36.67 -15.24
N ILE A 16 -18.78 -36.80 -13.91
CA ILE A 16 -19.08 -35.71 -12.96
C ILE A 16 -17.92 -34.71 -12.80
N CYS A 17 -16.75 -34.97 -13.40
CA CYS A 17 -15.53 -34.21 -13.13
C CYS A 17 -15.24 -33.05 -14.10
N PHE A 18 -16.09 -32.75 -15.10
CA PHE A 18 -15.71 -31.84 -16.20
C PHE A 18 -16.60 -30.60 -16.42
N SER A 19 -17.62 -30.32 -15.60
CA SER A 19 -18.66 -29.36 -16.03
C SER A 19 -18.79 -28.03 -15.27
N ILE A 20 -17.94 -27.65 -14.31
CA ILE A 20 -18.11 -26.33 -13.67
C ILE A 20 -16.77 -25.66 -13.34
N LEU A 21 -16.00 -25.33 -14.38
CA LEU A 21 -15.10 -24.16 -14.33
C LEU A 21 -15.79 -23.02 -15.08
N ALA A 22 -16.94 -22.57 -14.57
CA ALA A 22 -17.52 -21.32 -15.00
C ALA A 22 -16.61 -20.19 -14.49
N VAL A 23 -15.66 -19.79 -15.34
CA VAL A 23 -14.87 -18.57 -15.15
C VAL A 23 -15.86 -17.41 -15.17
N SER A 24 -16.27 -16.97 -13.98
CA SER A 24 -17.06 -15.74 -13.84
C SER A 24 -16.12 -14.57 -14.14
N CYS A 25 -16.14 -14.13 -15.39
CA CYS A 25 -15.49 -12.90 -15.80
C CYS A 25 -16.42 -11.75 -15.40
N THR A 26 -16.22 -11.19 -14.21
CA THR A 26 -16.93 -9.97 -13.82
C THR A 26 -16.19 -8.76 -14.37
N THR A 27 -16.82 -8.05 -15.31
CA THR A 27 -16.28 -6.84 -15.92
C THR A 27 -16.39 -5.69 -14.91
N ILE A 28 -15.30 -4.93 -14.75
CA ILE A 28 -15.31 -3.68 -13.98
C ILE A 28 -15.95 -2.60 -14.87
N PRO A 29 -16.91 -1.80 -14.36
CA PRO A 29 -17.55 -0.74 -15.12
C PRO A 29 -16.56 0.31 -15.65
N ASP A 30 -16.88 0.89 -16.80
CA ASP A 30 -16.05 1.94 -17.41
C ASP A 30 -16.27 3.33 -16.77
N THR A 31 -17.36 3.52 -16.02
CA THR A 31 -17.69 4.79 -15.35
C THR A 31 -17.99 4.59 -13.87
N VAL A 32 -17.63 5.59 -13.07
CA VAL A 32 -17.95 5.68 -11.64
C VAL A 32 -19.28 6.44 -11.49
N PRO A 33 -20.20 6.03 -10.61
CA PRO A 33 -21.40 6.80 -10.29
C PRO A 33 -21.08 8.22 -9.78
N ASP A 34 -22.01 9.15 -9.97
CA ASP A 34 -21.79 10.60 -9.78
C ASP A 34 -21.89 11.05 -8.31
N SER A 35 -22.40 10.19 -7.41
CA SER A 35 -22.56 10.49 -5.99
C SER A 35 -22.02 9.40 -5.06
N ASP A 36 -21.57 9.81 -3.88
CA ASP A 36 -21.13 8.93 -2.79
C ASP A 36 -22.18 7.85 -2.45
N ARG A 37 -23.45 8.25 -2.33
CA ARG A 37 -24.56 7.33 -2.03
C ARG A 37 -24.75 6.27 -3.11
N GLU A 38 -24.64 6.64 -4.38
CA GLU A 38 -24.77 5.70 -5.48
C GLU A 38 -23.58 4.75 -5.54
N ILE A 39 -22.37 5.23 -5.28
CA ILE A 39 -21.17 4.38 -5.19
C ILE A 39 -21.36 3.34 -4.07
N VAL A 40 -21.79 3.75 -2.88
CA VAL A 40 -22.06 2.82 -1.76
C VAL A 40 -23.14 1.81 -2.13
N GLN A 41 -24.24 2.26 -2.75
CA GLN A 41 -25.30 1.35 -3.19
C GLN A 41 -24.80 0.32 -4.20
N GLN A 42 -23.98 0.72 -5.17
CA GLN A 42 -23.40 -0.21 -6.15
C GLN A 42 -22.41 -1.18 -5.50
N ALA A 43 -21.61 -0.72 -4.55
CA ALA A 43 -20.72 -1.56 -3.78
C ALA A 43 -21.51 -2.65 -3.03
N GLN A 44 -22.58 -2.26 -2.32
CA GLN A 44 -23.47 -3.19 -1.61
C GLN A 44 -24.14 -4.19 -2.56
N ASN A 45 -24.67 -3.72 -3.71
CA ASN A 45 -25.24 -4.59 -4.74
C ASN A 45 -24.21 -5.61 -5.27
N ALA A 46 -22.94 -5.22 -5.39
CA ALA A 46 -21.87 -6.13 -5.79
C ALA A 46 -21.57 -7.17 -4.70
N VAL A 47 -21.59 -6.77 -3.41
CA VAL A 47 -21.47 -7.70 -2.27
C VAL A 47 -22.61 -8.71 -2.26
N GLU A 48 -23.85 -8.28 -2.46
CA GLU A 48 -25.04 -9.16 -2.52
C GLU A 48 -24.92 -10.20 -3.64
N LYS A 49 -24.30 -9.84 -4.77
CA LYS A 49 -23.99 -10.74 -5.88
C LYS A 49 -22.74 -11.61 -5.64
N GLY A 50 -22.04 -11.41 -4.54
CA GLY A 50 -20.79 -12.11 -4.22
C GLY A 50 -19.56 -11.61 -4.99
N ASP A 51 -19.67 -10.50 -5.72
CA ASP A 51 -18.56 -9.88 -6.44
C ASP A 51 -17.77 -8.92 -5.55
N TYR A 52 -16.98 -9.52 -4.67
CA TYR A 52 -16.14 -8.79 -3.71
C TYR A 52 -15.04 -7.96 -4.38
N ARG A 53 -14.64 -8.28 -5.62
CA ARG A 53 -13.64 -7.51 -6.37
C ARG A 53 -14.26 -6.20 -6.84
N LEU A 54 -15.45 -6.28 -7.45
CA LEU A 54 -16.17 -5.09 -7.88
C LEU A 54 -16.61 -4.23 -6.69
N ALA A 55 -17.07 -4.84 -5.60
CA ALA A 55 -17.42 -4.10 -4.38
C ALA A 55 -16.23 -3.30 -3.84
N ARG A 56 -15.05 -3.93 -3.75
CA ARG A 56 -13.81 -3.24 -3.35
C ARG A 56 -13.50 -2.07 -4.26
N TRP A 57 -13.57 -2.28 -5.58
CA TRP A 57 -13.30 -1.21 -6.55
C TRP A 57 -14.21 0.00 -6.33
N TYR A 58 -15.51 -0.21 -6.09
CA TYR A 58 -16.42 0.90 -5.76
C TYR A 58 -16.04 1.61 -4.46
N TYR A 59 -15.70 0.89 -3.39
CA TYR A 59 -15.26 1.53 -2.15
C TYR A 59 -13.92 2.27 -2.30
N GLU A 60 -13.00 1.78 -3.13
CA GLU A 60 -11.77 2.51 -3.47
C GLU A 60 -12.10 3.82 -4.21
N LYS A 61 -13.05 3.78 -5.15
CA LYS A 61 -13.54 4.99 -5.83
C LYS A 61 -14.28 5.95 -4.91
N LEU A 62 -15.01 5.45 -3.91
CA LEU A 62 -15.62 6.27 -2.87
C LEU A 62 -14.55 7.07 -2.11
N LEU A 63 -13.46 6.41 -1.71
CA LEU A 63 -12.35 7.05 -0.99
C LEU A 63 -11.57 8.03 -1.89
N GLU A 64 -11.35 7.69 -3.16
CA GLU A 64 -10.69 8.58 -4.13
C GLU A 64 -11.48 9.87 -4.34
N ASN A 65 -12.82 9.77 -4.48
CA ASN A 65 -13.66 10.91 -4.83
C ASN A 65 -14.13 11.72 -3.61
N TYR A 66 -14.28 11.07 -2.45
CA TYR A 66 -14.94 11.65 -1.27
C TYR A 66 -14.22 11.39 0.06
N GLY A 67 -13.01 10.82 0.02
CA GLY A 67 -12.25 10.44 1.21
C GLY A 67 -11.77 11.62 2.08
N GLU A 68 -11.87 12.85 1.60
CA GLU A 68 -11.61 14.04 2.44
C GLU A 68 -12.70 14.24 3.52
N ASN A 69 -13.91 13.69 3.33
CA ASN A 69 -14.94 13.70 4.35
C ASN A 69 -14.68 12.58 5.37
N PRO A 70 -14.42 12.88 6.65
CA PRO A 70 -14.06 11.87 7.65
C PRO A 70 -15.10 10.77 7.85
N ALA A 71 -16.40 11.07 7.70
CA ALA A 71 -17.44 10.07 7.84
C ALA A 71 -17.42 9.06 6.67
N ILE A 72 -17.23 9.56 5.44
CA ILE A 72 -17.12 8.73 4.24
C ILE A 72 -15.80 7.94 4.25
N TYR A 73 -14.71 8.57 4.70
CA TYR A 73 -13.42 7.92 4.86
C TYR A 73 -13.51 6.69 5.77
N ILE A 74 -14.17 6.83 6.91
CA ILE A 74 -14.38 5.72 7.85
C ILE A 74 -15.26 4.64 7.23
N GLU A 75 -16.39 5.01 6.61
CA GLU A 75 -17.29 4.05 5.97
C GLU A 75 -16.57 3.24 4.89
N GLY A 76 -15.89 3.91 3.95
CA GLY A 76 -15.16 3.26 2.86
C GLY A 76 -14.04 2.35 3.36
N ASN A 77 -13.23 2.81 4.32
CA ASN A 77 -12.17 1.97 4.89
C ASN A 77 -12.72 0.78 5.67
N TYR A 78 -13.80 0.98 6.44
CA TYR A 78 -14.44 -0.09 7.18
C TYR A 78 -14.95 -1.16 6.22
N GLU A 79 -15.65 -0.78 5.15
CA GLU A 79 -16.19 -1.75 4.21
C GLU A 79 -15.09 -2.52 3.46
N ILE A 80 -13.99 -1.86 3.06
CA ILE A 80 -12.83 -2.56 2.47
C ILE A 80 -12.21 -3.55 3.47
N ALA A 81 -12.07 -3.15 4.74
CA ALA A 81 -11.57 -4.03 5.79
C ALA A 81 -12.51 -5.22 6.02
N HIS A 82 -13.83 -4.97 6.08
CA HIS A 82 -14.86 -5.98 6.28
C HIS A 82 -14.86 -7.04 5.16
N LEU A 83 -14.71 -6.60 3.91
CA LEU A 83 -14.51 -7.49 2.76
C LEU A 83 -13.25 -8.35 2.91
N SER A 84 -12.17 -7.75 3.42
CA SER A 84 -10.88 -8.43 3.65
C SER A 84 -10.98 -9.48 4.76
N ILE A 85 -11.67 -9.18 5.86
CA ILE A 85 -11.98 -10.12 6.94
C ILE A 85 -12.77 -11.32 6.42
N LYS A 86 -13.82 -11.10 5.62
CA LYS A 86 -14.59 -12.19 4.98
C LYS A 86 -13.73 -13.12 4.13
N LYS A 87 -12.62 -12.61 3.58
CA LYS A 87 -11.66 -13.36 2.76
C LYS A 87 -10.41 -13.80 3.52
N LYS A 88 -10.34 -13.56 4.82
CA LYS A 88 -9.17 -13.82 5.69
C LYS A 88 -7.88 -13.17 5.18
N LYS A 89 -8.00 -12.04 4.48
CA LYS A 89 -6.88 -11.21 4.02
C LYS A 89 -6.53 -10.22 5.14
N TYR A 90 -5.90 -10.71 6.19
CA TYR A 90 -5.70 -9.93 7.41
C TYR A 90 -4.67 -8.82 7.23
N GLU A 91 -3.71 -9.00 6.34
CA GLU A 91 -2.69 -8.02 5.96
C GLU A 91 -3.29 -6.73 5.39
N ASP A 92 -4.46 -6.83 4.73
CA ASP A 92 -5.19 -5.68 4.17
C ASP A 92 -6.25 -5.14 5.14
N ALA A 93 -6.82 -6.02 5.99
CA ALA A 93 -7.83 -5.65 6.97
C ALA A 93 -7.28 -4.89 8.17
N LEU A 94 -6.21 -5.43 8.79
CA LEU A 94 -5.70 -4.96 10.07
C LEU A 94 -5.34 -3.47 10.08
N PRO A 95 -4.50 -2.94 9.15
CA PRO A 95 -4.11 -1.53 9.20
C PRO A 95 -5.31 -0.58 9.09
N ARG A 96 -6.30 -0.91 8.27
CA ARG A 96 -7.53 -0.10 8.12
C ARG A 96 -8.38 -0.10 9.38
N LEU A 97 -8.52 -1.26 10.03
CA LEU A 97 -9.28 -1.38 11.28
C LEU A 97 -8.60 -0.58 12.41
N GLU A 98 -7.28 -0.71 12.54
CA GLU A 98 -6.50 0.02 13.54
C GLU A 98 -6.56 1.54 13.29
N GLU A 99 -6.47 1.97 12.04
CA GLU A 99 -6.62 3.37 11.65
C GLU A 99 -8.01 3.93 12.01
N ILE A 100 -9.08 3.20 11.72
CA ILE A 100 -10.45 3.61 12.11
C ILE A 100 -10.54 3.79 13.62
N LEU A 101 -10.05 2.82 14.41
CA LEU A 101 -10.10 2.90 15.86
C LEU A 101 -9.26 4.05 16.40
N LEU A 102 -8.07 4.28 15.81
CA LEU A 102 -7.22 5.41 16.13
C LEU A 102 -7.95 6.74 15.88
N ILE A 103 -8.66 6.90 14.77
CA ILE A 103 -9.45 8.10 14.49
C ILE A 103 -10.51 8.30 15.58
N TYR A 104 -11.26 7.25 15.95
CA TYR A 104 -12.27 7.34 17.01
C TYR A 104 -11.71 7.69 18.39
N ASP A 105 -10.49 7.27 18.70
CA ASP A 105 -9.84 7.58 19.97
C ASP A 105 -9.32 9.02 20.03
N ASN A 106 -9.20 9.69 18.88
CA ASN A 106 -8.71 11.07 18.75
C ASN A 106 -9.80 12.11 18.45
N VAL A 107 -11.07 11.71 18.31
CA VAL A 107 -12.18 12.64 18.11
C VAL A 107 -13.13 12.69 19.31
N ALA A 108 -13.79 13.83 19.51
CA ALA A 108 -14.82 13.95 20.52
C ALA A 108 -16.02 13.02 20.21
N PRO A 109 -16.65 12.41 21.23
CA PRO A 109 -17.85 11.58 21.04
C PRO A 109 -18.95 12.33 20.28
N GLY A 110 -19.57 11.66 19.30
CA GLY A 110 -20.65 12.23 18.49
C GLY A 110 -20.20 12.96 17.23
N MET A 111 -18.90 13.18 17.02
CA MET A 111 -18.36 13.81 15.80
C MET A 111 -18.45 12.90 14.56
N LEU A 112 -18.40 11.59 14.76
CA LEU A 112 -18.42 10.57 13.71
C LEU A 112 -19.51 9.53 13.99
N PRO A 113 -20.05 8.85 12.97
CA PRO A 113 -21.08 7.84 13.16
C PRO A 113 -20.59 6.69 14.05
N GLY A 114 -21.11 6.52 15.27
CA GLY A 114 -20.55 5.56 16.25
C GLY A 114 -20.64 4.08 15.85
N ALA A 115 -21.43 3.73 14.83
CA ALA A 115 -21.60 2.35 14.38
C ALA A 115 -20.28 1.73 13.90
N PHE A 116 -19.47 2.47 13.14
CA PHE A 116 -18.24 1.94 12.55
C PHE A 116 -17.17 1.62 13.59
N LYS A 117 -17.09 2.35 14.71
CA LYS A 117 -16.19 1.99 15.83
C LYS A 117 -16.45 0.56 16.29
N LYS A 118 -17.71 0.28 16.66
CA LYS A 118 -18.11 -1.04 17.17
C LYS A 118 -17.95 -2.14 16.13
N MET A 119 -18.24 -1.85 14.87
CA MET A 119 -18.06 -2.83 13.80
C MET A 119 -16.58 -3.13 13.54
N ALA A 120 -15.70 -2.12 13.58
CA ALA A 120 -14.27 -2.30 13.45
C ALA A 120 -13.69 -3.12 14.62
N GLU A 121 -14.11 -2.86 15.86
CA GLU A 121 -13.75 -3.67 17.04
C GLU A 121 -14.14 -5.15 16.85
N ASN A 122 -15.36 -5.41 16.37
CA ASN A 122 -15.85 -6.77 16.13
C ASN A 122 -15.06 -7.49 15.02
N ASP A 123 -14.65 -6.77 13.99
CA ASP A 123 -13.89 -7.33 12.88
C ASP A 123 -12.43 -7.56 13.26
N LEU A 124 -11.84 -6.66 14.06
CA LEU A 124 -10.51 -6.83 14.62
C LEU A 124 -10.44 -8.08 15.51
N ALA A 125 -11.46 -8.32 16.33
CA ALA A 125 -11.56 -9.51 17.18
C ALA A 125 -11.62 -10.85 16.40
N LYS A 126 -11.88 -10.82 15.09
CA LYS A 126 -11.87 -12.02 14.24
C LYS A 126 -10.46 -12.37 13.73
N ILE A 127 -9.49 -11.47 13.84
CA ILE A 127 -8.11 -11.70 13.40
C ILE A 127 -7.40 -12.51 14.50
N PRO A 128 -6.81 -13.68 14.19
CA PRO A 128 -6.02 -14.41 15.18
C PRO A 128 -4.84 -13.59 15.68
N GLN A 129 -4.59 -13.56 17.00
CA GLN A 129 -3.49 -12.76 17.59
C GLN A 129 -2.14 -13.02 16.91
N LYS A 130 -1.81 -14.29 16.65
CA LYS A 130 -0.58 -14.65 15.93
C LYS A 130 -0.46 -13.94 14.58
N LYS A 131 -1.57 -13.72 13.87
CA LYS A 131 -1.57 -12.99 12.60
C LYS A 131 -1.36 -11.50 12.80
N ILE A 132 -1.91 -10.92 13.85
CA ILE A 132 -1.63 -9.53 14.24
C ILE A 132 -0.13 -9.36 14.48
N ASP A 133 0.46 -10.21 15.32
CA ASP A 133 1.89 -10.16 15.65
C ASP A 133 2.76 -10.31 14.38
N GLU A 134 2.44 -11.28 13.51
CA GLU A 134 3.14 -11.48 12.23
C GLU A 134 3.08 -10.24 11.32
N ILE A 135 1.92 -9.58 11.24
CA ILE A 135 1.73 -8.39 10.40
C ILE A 135 2.48 -7.19 10.98
N HIS A 136 2.40 -6.95 12.29
CA HIS A 136 3.09 -5.84 12.95
C HIS A 136 4.61 -5.97 12.87
N GLU A 137 5.16 -7.16 13.10
CA GLU A 137 6.60 -7.39 12.97
C GLU A 137 7.06 -7.19 11.52
N LYS A 138 6.26 -7.66 10.55
CA LYS A 138 6.54 -7.42 9.13
C LYS A 138 6.52 -5.92 8.79
N ALA A 139 5.48 -5.20 9.21
CA ALA A 139 5.35 -3.77 8.95
C ALA A 139 6.50 -2.96 9.57
N LYS A 140 6.91 -3.32 10.79
CA LYS A 140 8.07 -2.72 11.47
C LYS A 140 9.37 -2.97 10.71
N ALA A 141 9.59 -4.19 10.22
CA ALA A 141 10.78 -4.51 9.42
C ALA A 141 10.80 -3.75 8.07
N GLU A 142 9.64 -3.66 7.39
CA GLU A 142 9.50 -2.89 6.14
C GLU A 142 9.76 -1.40 6.37
N GLU A 143 9.25 -0.82 7.46
CA GLU A 143 9.51 0.58 7.82
C GLU A 143 10.99 0.83 8.12
N GLN A 144 11.62 -0.03 8.91
CA GLN A 144 13.05 0.08 9.21
C GLN A 144 13.91 0.02 7.95
N ALA A 145 13.61 -0.90 7.04
CA ALA A 145 14.31 -1.02 5.77
C ALA A 145 14.11 0.23 4.89
N ARG A 146 12.90 0.81 4.86
CA ARG A 146 12.63 2.06 4.15
C ARG A 146 13.45 3.22 4.72
N VAL A 147 13.45 3.38 6.04
CA VAL A 147 14.21 4.45 6.71
C VAL A 147 15.72 4.28 6.49
N GLU A 148 16.25 3.06 6.57
CA GLU A 148 17.66 2.78 6.30
C GLU A 148 18.03 3.09 4.84
N ALA A 149 17.17 2.71 3.88
CA ALA A 149 17.38 3.02 2.46
C ALA A 149 17.35 4.53 2.18
N GLU A 150 16.42 5.27 2.79
CA GLU A 150 16.36 6.73 2.69
C GLU A 150 17.57 7.42 3.32
N LEU A 151 18.04 6.93 4.47
CA LEU A 151 19.24 7.47 5.13
C LEU A 151 20.48 7.23 4.28
N LYS A 152 20.63 6.02 3.73
CA LYS A 152 21.73 5.68 2.84
C LYS A 152 21.72 6.57 1.59
N LYS A 153 20.56 6.77 0.97
CA LYS A 153 20.41 7.67 -0.19
C LYS A 153 20.83 9.11 0.15
N LYS A 154 20.43 9.63 1.31
CA LYS A 154 20.84 10.97 1.77
C LYS A 154 22.35 11.05 1.99
N GLN A 155 22.96 10.01 2.58
CA GLN A 155 24.41 9.96 2.78
C GLN A 155 25.17 9.90 1.46
N GLU A 156 24.69 9.13 0.48
CA GLU A 156 25.27 9.06 -0.87
C GLU A 156 25.14 10.41 -1.60
N GLU A 157 23.99 11.07 -1.48
CA GLU A 157 23.78 12.41 -2.04
C GLU A 157 24.68 13.45 -1.38
N GLU A 158 24.81 13.43 -0.06
CA GLU A 158 25.71 14.31 0.70
C GLU A 158 27.19 14.06 0.36
N ALA A 159 27.63 12.80 0.28
CA ALA A 159 28.98 12.45 -0.11
C ALA A 159 29.32 12.92 -1.53
N ARG A 160 28.36 12.80 -2.47
CA ARG A 160 28.52 13.32 -3.83
C ARG A 160 28.64 14.85 -3.85
N MET A 161 27.84 15.56 -3.06
CA MET A 161 27.93 17.02 -2.94
C MET A 161 29.28 17.46 -2.35
N ILE A 162 29.82 16.71 -1.38
CA ILE A 162 31.14 16.97 -0.81
C ILE A 162 32.23 16.72 -1.84
N GLU A 163 32.18 15.61 -2.58
CA GLU A 163 33.16 15.28 -3.62
C GLU A 163 33.17 16.33 -4.73
N GLU A 164 31.99 16.77 -5.19
CA GLU A 164 31.86 17.87 -6.15
C GLU A 164 32.47 19.17 -5.61
N ALA A 165 32.13 19.55 -4.38
CA ALA A 165 32.67 20.77 -3.75
C ALA A 165 34.19 20.72 -3.57
N VAL A 166 34.75 19.55 -3.23
CA VAL A 166 36.20 19.35 -3.10
C VAL A 166 36.89 19.46 -4.46
N ASN A 167 36.34 18.86 -5.51
CA ASN A 167 36.91 18.95 -6.85
C ASN A 167 36.87 20.38 -7.40
N THR A 168 35.76 21.11 -7.22
CA THR A 168 35.68 22.53 -7.59
C THR A 168 36.71 23.37 -6.82
N ALA A 169 36.85 23.15 -5.51
CA ALA A 169 37.85 23.88 -4.72
C ALA A 169 39.31 23.54 -5.11
N ALA A 170 39.55 22.32 -5.62
CA ALA A 170 40.85 21.93 -6.14
C ALA A 170 41.17 22.57 -7.51
N GLU A 171 40.16 22.76 -8.37
CA GLU A 171 40.30 23.51 -9.63
C GLU A 171 40.56 25.01 -9.38
N ASP A 172 39.98 25.59 -8.33
CA ASP A 172 40.23 26.99 -7.94
C ASP A 172 41.58 27.21 -7.20
N PHE A 173 42.24 26.13 -6.75
CA PHE A 173 43.56 26.14 -6.09
C PHE A 173 44.66 25.72 -7.06
N GLU A 174 44.71 26.32 -8.25
CA GLU A 174 45.89 26.26 -9.12
C GLU A 174 46.98 27.18 -8.53
N TRP A 175 48.10 26.58 -8.12
CA TRP A 175 49.28 27.30 -7.62
C TRP A 175 49.73 28.33 -8.65
N THR A 176 49.72 29.61 -8.27
CA THR A 176 50.60 30.60 -8.91
C THR A 176 52.03 30.32 -8.42
N GLU A 177 52.64 29.26 -8.95
CA GLU A 177 54.10 29.11 -8.95
C GLU A 177 54.68 30.10 -9.96
N ASP A 178 54.71 31.40 -9.64
CA ASP A 178 55.48 32.39 -10.40
C ASP A 178 55.65 33.69 -9.58
N GLU A 179 56.35 33.59 -8.45
CA GLU A 179 57.20 34.71 -8.01
C GLU A 179 58.59 34.15 -7.69
N ASN A 180 59.41 34.05 -8.74
CA ASN A 180 60.86 33.95 -8.62
C ASN A 180 61.39 35.32 -8.14
N PRO A 181 62.00 35.45 -6.95
CA PRO A 181 62.44 36.75 -6.44
C PRO A 181 63.82 37.19 -6.98
N GLU A 182 64.28 36.68 -8.14
CA GLU A 182 65.66 36.85 -8.62
C GLU A 182 65.90 37.97 -9.65
N ASP A 183 64.99 38.94 -9.77
CA ASP A 183 65.16 40.06 -10.68
C ASP A 183 64.82 41.41 -10.01
N SER A 184 65.58 41.75 -8.97
CA SER A 184 65.63 43.12 -8.43
C SER A 184 67.05 43.71 -8.28
N GLU A 185 68.05 43.15 -8.97
CA GLU A 185 69.36 43.78 -9.13
C GLU A 185 69.64 44.15 -10.58
N ALA A 186 69.25 45.38 -10.98
CA ALA A 186 70.01 46.22 -11.91
C ALA A 186 69.21 47.48 -12.27
N ASN A 187 69.33 48.56 -11.49
CA ASN A 187 69.48 49.90 -12.06
C ASN A 187 69.94 50.93 -11.01
N LEU A 188 71.23 50.92 -10.68
CA LEU A 188 71.91 52.08 -10.08
C LEU A 188 73.35 52.06 -10.59
N GLN A 189 73.59 52.68 -11.75
CA GLN A 189 74.85 53.36 -12.08
C GLN A 189 74.79 54.02 -13.47
N SER A 190 74.64 55.34 -13.47
CA SER A 190 75.23 56.23 -14.49
C SER A 190 75.51 57.60 -13.85
N GLU A 191 76.74 57.77 -13.38
CA GLU A 191 77.46 59.05 -13.32
C GLU A 191 78.69 58.93 -14.23
#